data_AF-A0A6G1J6G8-F1
#
_entry.id   AF-A0A6G1J6G8-F1
#
_cell.length_a   1.000
_cell.length_b   1.000
_cell.length_c   1.000
_cell.angle_alpha   90.00
_cell.angle_beta   90.00
_cell.angle_gamma   90.00
#
_symmetry.space_group_name_H-M   'P 1'
#
loop_
_entity.id
_entity.type
_entity.pdbx_description
1 polymer ?
#
loop_
_entity_poly.entity_id
_entity_poly.type
_entity_poly.pdbx_seq_one_letter_code
_entity_poly.pdbx_strand_id
1 'polypeptide(L)'
;MSWLMCVASHNWPEFSDVLSQGPHIRMEELTKTGITTFVKGSFSARGRSRDLRPISPSECEELMNSIVEKAQGVFLWVILVVKNLVNHLDKRKRMNMKDLQDMVDDLPTEINAFYARIWNNIEPTDKETASRLIRFLAASIDNLE
;
A
#
# COMPACT_ATOMS: atom_id res chain seq x y z
N MET A 1 -18.49 39.30 0.89
CA MET A 1 -18.21 38.14 1.76
C MET A 1 -17.63 37.06 0.85
N SER A 2 -16.31 36.90 0.82
CA SER A 2 -15.65 35.94 -0.08
C SER A 2 -15.45 34.61 0.65
N TRP A 3 -15.98 33.53 0.09
CA TRP A 3 -15.74 32.17 0.58
C TRP A 3 -14.54 31.57 -0.13
N LEU A 4 -13.67 30.89 0.61
CA LEU A 4 -12.64 30.00 0.08
C LEU A 4 -13.22 28.58 0.06
N MET A 5 -13.16 27.91 -1.09
CA MET A 5 -13.58 26.51 -1.26
C MET A 5 -12.34 25.65 -1.50
N CYS A 6 -12.19 24.56 -0.73
CA CYS A 6 -11.19 23.53 -0.97
C CYS A 6 -11.84 22.38 -1.74
N VAL A 7 -11.27 22.03 -2.89
CA VAL A 7 -11.74 20.94 -3.76
C VAL A 7 -10.66 19.88 -3.84
N ALA A 8 -11.04 18.61 -3.63
CA ALA A 8 -10.19 17.46 -3.88
C ALA A 8 -10.75 16.68 -5.07
N SER A 9 -9.88 16.26 -5.99
CA SER A 9 -10.25 15.46 -7.16
C SER A 9 -9.18 14.42 -7.46
N HIS A 10 -9.54 13.38 -8.21
CA HIS A 10 -8.54 12.52 -8.84
C HIS A 10 -7.87 13.29 -9.98
N ASN A 11 -6.60 12.99 -10.28
CA ASN A 11 -5.80 13.69 -11.29
C ASN A 11 -6.18 13.31 -12.73
N TRP A 12 -7.49 13.31 -13.03
CA TRP A 12 -8.01 13.04 -14.36
C TRP A 12 -7.83 14.28 -15.24
N PRO A 13 -7.53 14.09 -16.55
CA PRO A 13 -7.27 15.19 -17.46
C PRO A 13 -8.38 16.25 -17.48
N GLU A 14 -9.64 15.82 -17.37
CA GLU A 14 -10.84 16.65 -17.44
C GLU A 14 -10.93 17.67 -16.31
N PHE A 15 -10.34 17.36 -15.14
CA PHE A 15 -10.30 18.26 -13.99
C PHE A 15 -8.97 19.00 -13.87
N SER A 16 -7.90 18.46 -14.47
CA SER A 16 -6.55 19.03 -14.41
C SER A 16 -6.52 20.43 -15.03
N ASP A 17 -7.14 20.63 -16.19
CA ASP A 17 -7.09 21.93 -16.90
C ASP A 17 -7.84 23.05 -16.17
N VAL A 18 -8.93 22.71 -15.47
CA VAL A 18 -9.77 23.71 -14.78
C VAL A 18 -9.21 24.02 -13.38
N LEU A 19 -8.73 23.01 -12.66
CA LEU A 19 -8.26 23.16 -11.28
C LEU A 19 -6.79 23.58 -11.17
N SER A 20 -6.00 23.42 -12.24
CA SER A 20 -4.60 23.86 -12.29
C SER A 20 -4.42 25.38 -12.34
N GLN A 21 -5.48 26.14 -12.63
CA GLN A 21 -5.43 27.61 -12.71
C GLN A 21 -5.29 28.30 -11.34
N GLY A 22 -5.42 27.55 -10.23
CA GLY A 22 -5.26 28.04 -8.86
C GLY A 22 -4.13 27.34 -8.10
N PRO A 23 -3.84 27.78 -6.85
CA PRO A 23 -2.96 27.04 -5.96
C PRO A 23 -3.51 25.63 -5.75
N HIS A 24 -2.72 24.63 -6.11
CA HIS A 24 -3.10 23.23 -5.98
C HIS A 24 -1.98 22.45 -5.27
N ILE A 25 -2.39 21.34 -4.65
CA ILE A 25 -1.49 20.44 -3.94
C ILE A 25 -1.63 19.07 -4.58
N ARG A 26 -0.52 18.50 -5.06
CA ARG A 26 -0.50 17.14 -5.57
C ARG A 26 -0.16 16.17 -4.43
N MET A 27 -1.18 15.44 -3.97
CA MET A 27 -1.06 14.55 -2.82
C MET A 27 -0.04 13.42 -3.06
N GLU A 28 0.14 12.92 -4.29
CA GLU A 28 1.13 11.86 -4.56
C GLU A 28 2.58 12.32 -4.31
N GLU A 29 2.88 13.61 -4.48
CA GLU A 29 4.22 14.15 -4.24
C GLU A 29 4.49 14.32 -2.74
N LEU A 30 3.49 14.75 -1.97
CA LEU A 30 3.60 14.94 -0.52
C LEU A 30 3.67 13.63 0.26
N THR A 31 3.06 12.57 -0.27
CA THR A 31 3.01 11.26 0.40
C THR A 31 4.30 10.48 0.29
N LYS A 32 5.16 10.75 -0.72
CA LYS A 32 6.42 10.00 -0.95
C LYS A 32 7.34 10.00 0.28
N THR A 33 7.53 11.15 0.93
CA THR A 33 8.37 11.26 2.13
C THR A 33 7.77 10.50 3.31
N GLY A 34 6.45 10.58 3.48
CA GLY A 34 5.72 9.85 4.53
C GLY A 34 5.81 8.34 4.31
N ILE A 35 5.60 7.89 3.08
CA ILE A 35 5.71 6.48 2.67
C ILE A 35 7.13 5.97 2.91
N THR A 36 8.15 6.72 2.49
CA THR A 36 9.56 6.33 2.69
C THR A 36 9.88 6.16 4.18
N THR A 37 9.45 7.12 5.00
CA THR A 37 9.63 7.07 6.46
C THR A 37 8.91 5.87 7.07
N PHE A 38 7.67 5.59 6.64
CA PHE A 38 6.88 4.47 7.12
C PHE A 38 7.50 3.11 6.78
N VAL A 39 7.95 2.93 5.53
CA VAL A 39 8.61 1.71 5.06
C VAL A 39 9.88 1.47 5.88
N LYS A 40 10.79 2.46 5.95
CA LYS A 40 12.04 2.35 6.72
C LYS A 40 11.78 2.04 8.19
N GLY A 41 10.82 2.71 8.82
CA GLY A 41 10.43 2.46 10.21
C GLY A 41 9.90 1.05 10.44
N SER A 42 9.10 0.53 9.52
CA SER A 42 8.48 -0.80 9.63
C SER A 42 9.50 -1.93 9.57
N PHE A 43 10.49 -1.84 8.68
CA PHE A 43 11.57 -2.83 8.59
C PHE A 43 12.58 -2.68 9.74
N SER A 44 12.90 -1.46 10.16
CA SER A 44 13.85 -1.19 11.26
C SER A 44 13.34 -1.62 12.64
N ALA A 45 12.02 -1.53 12.88
CA ALA A 45 11.42 -1.94 14.14
C ALA A 45 11.49 -3.46 14.36
N ARG A 46 11.48 -4.26 13.28
CA ARG A 46 11.47 -5.73 13.35
C ARG A 46 12.83 -6.37 13.07
N GLY A 47 13.73 -5.70 12.35
CA GLY A 47 15.12 -6.14 12.16
C GLY A 47 15.92 -6.27 13.47
N ARG A 48 15.48 -5.63 14.55
CA ARG A 48 16.06 -5.79 15.90
C ARG A 48 15.72 -7.11 16.60
N SER A 49 14.78 -7.90 16.07
CA SER A 49 14.13 -8.99 16.83
C SER A 49 14.61 -10.41 16.52
N ARG A 50 15.29 -10.73 15.40
CA ARG A 50 15.72 -12.11 15.15
C ARG A 50 16.68 -12.25 13.98
N ASP A 51 17.74 -13.04 14.15
CA ASP A 51 18.53 -13.85 13.18
C ASP A 51 18.43 -13.58 11.65
N LEU A 52 18.32 -12.33 11.20
CA LEU A 52 18.52 -11.97 9.80
C LEU A 52 20.03 -11.85 9.56
N ARG A 53 20.73 -12.98 9.41
CA ARG A 53 22.13 -13.01 8.91
C ARG A 53 22.18 -12.49 7.46
N PRO A 54 23.35 -12.01 7.03
CA PRO A 54 23.53 -10.64 6.57
C PRO A 54 22.75 -10.41 5.27
N ILE A 55 21.51 -9.93 5.37
CA ILE A 55 20.88 -9.31 4.22
C ILE A 55 21.75 -8.10 3.87
N SER A 56 22.18 -7.97 2.62
CA SER A 56 22.98 -6.82 2.23
C SER A 56 22.16 -5.55 2.50
N PRO A 57 22.71 -4.53 3.17
CA PRO A 57 22.03 -3.25 3.32
C PRO A 57 21.53 -2.69 1.98
N SER A 58 22.27 -2.96 0.89
CA SER A 58 21.88 -2.55 -0.47
C SER A 58 20.60 -3.25 -0.96
N GLU A 59 20.48 -4.56 -0.78
CA GLU A 59 19.30 -5.31 -1.24
C GLU A 59 18.05 -4.92 -0.45
N CYS A 60 18.20 -4.63 0.84
CA CYS A 60 17.11 -4.12 1.67
C CYS A 60 16.68 -2.72 1.21
N GLU A 61 17.64 -1.86 0.86
CA GLU A 61 17.36 -0.54 0.32
C GLU A 61 16.65 -0.59 -1.05
N GLU A 62 17.08 -1.49 -1.94
CA GLU A 62 16.43 -1.75 -3.23
C GLU A 62 14.98 -2.19 -3.04
N LEU A 63 14.72 -3.15 -2.14
CA LEU A 63 13.36 -3.59 -1.82
C LEU A 63 12.50 -2.43 -1.31
N MET A 64 13.02 -1.63 -0.38
CA MET A 64 12.29 -0.48 0.16
C MET A 64 12.00 0.56 -0.93
N ASN A 65 12.95 0.82 -1.83
CA ASN A 65 12.77 1.76 -2.93
C ASN A 65 11.72 1.25 -3.93
N SER A 66 11.74 -0.04 -4.29
CA SER A 66 10.71 -0.65 -5.14
C SER A 66 9.30 -0.49 -4.54
N ILE A 67 9.14 -0.69 -3.23
CA ILE A 67 7.86 -0.45 -2.54
C ILE A 67 7.44 1.02 -2.64
N VAL A 68 8.34 1.96 -2.37
CA VAL A 68 8.06 3.41 -2.41
C VAL A 68 7.65 3.85 -3.81
N GLU A 69 8.33 3.36 -4.84
CA GLU A 69 8.03 3.69 -6.24
C GLU A 69 6.71 3.08 -6.70
N LYS A 70 6.47 1.80 -6.42
CA LYS A 70 5.24 1.11 -6.82
C LYS A 70 3.99 1.62 -6.10
N ALA A 71 4.14 2.24 -4.95
CA ALA A 71 3.03 2.83 -4.20
C ALA A 71 2.28 3.92 -4.97
N GLN A 72 2.94 4.65 -5.87
CA GLN A 72 2.34 5.77 -6.63
C GLN A 72 1.55 6.75 -5.73
N GLY A 73 2.05 7.01 -4.51
CA GLY A 73 1.41 7.88 -3.52
C GLY A 73 0.27 7.26 -2.70
N VAL A 74 -0.13 6.01 -2.99
CA VAL A 74 -1.23 5.32 -2.28
C VAL A 74 -0.73 4.69 -0.99
N PHE A 75 -0.90 5.40 0.12
CA PHE A 75 -0.42 4.95 1.44
C PHE A 75 -1.04 3.61 1.88
N LEU A 76 -2.30 3.36 1.53
CA LEU A 76 -2.98 2.09 1.87
C LEU A 76 -2.32 0.89 1.19
N TRP A 77 -1.89 1.05 -0.07
CA TRP A 77 -1.13 0.04 -0.80
C TRP A 77 0.13 -0.35 -0.01
N VAL A 78 0.90 0.65 0.43
CA VAL A 78 2.13 0.47 1.21
C VAL A 78 1.86 -0.29 2.50
N ILE A 79 0.82 0.08 3.25
CA ILE A 79 0.46 -0.60 4.50
C ILE A 79 0.20 -2.09 4.24
N LEU A 80 -0.55 -2.42 3.19
CA LEU A 80 -0.87 -3.80 2.84
C LEU A 80 0.38 -4.59 2.45
N VAL A 81 1.22 -4.03 1.58
CA VAL A 81 2.47 -4.69 1.12
C VAL A 81 3.44 -4.90 2.27
N VAL A 82 3.73 -3.87 3.05
CA VAL A 82 4.67 -3.95 4.17
C VAL A 82 4.17 -4.97 5.20
N LYS A 83 2.89 -4.94 5.59
CA LYS A 83 2.32 -5.94 6.51
C LYS A 83 2.47 -7.35 5.96
N ASN A 84 2.24 -7.54 4.66
CA ASN A 84 2.34 -8.84 4.03
C ASN A 84 3.79 -9.37 4.05
N LEU A 85 4.76 -8.57 3.60
CA LEU A 85 6.19 -8.94 3.59
C LEU A 85 6.70 -9.25 5.00
N VAL A 86 6.36 -8.40 5.94
CA VAL A 86 6.74 -8.55 7.34
C VAL A 86 6.16 -9.82 7.96
N ASN A 87 4.89 -10.16 7.67
CA ASN A 87 4.30 -11.42 8.12
C ASN A 87 4.99 -12.65 7.51
N HIS A 88 5.51 -12.55 6.28
CA HIS A 88 6.27 -13.63 5.64
C HIS A 88 7.66 -13.80 6.29
N LEU A 89 8.33 -12.70 6.63
CA LEU A 89 9.59 -12.71 7.36
C LEU A 89 9.45 -13.36 8.75
N ASP A 90 8.34 -13.13 9.46
CA ASP A 90 8.11 -13.69 10.79
C ASP A 90 7.81 -15.20 10.77
N LYS A 91 7.28 -15.73 9.67
CA LYS A 91 6.75 -17.11 9.57
C LYS A 91 7.81 -18.23 9.56
N ARG A 92 9.08 -17.97 9.89
CA ARG A 92 10.22 -18.94 9.89
C ARG A 92 10.42 -19.70 8.57
N LYS A 93 9.69 -19.37 7.51
CA LYS A 93 9.91 -19.90 6.16
C LYS A 93 11.18 -19.21 5.66
N ARG A 94 12.18 -20.00 5.23
CA ARG A 94 13.42 -19.48 4.63
C ARG A 94 13.09 -18.82 3.30
N MET A 95 12.56 -17.60 3.34
CA MET A 95 12.39 -16.75 2.18
C MET A 95 13.64 -15.91 2.07
N ASN A 96 14.31 -15.95 0.92
CA ASN A 96 15.50 -15.14 0.67
C ASN A 96 15.06 -13.73 0.21
N MET A 97 16.01 -12.81 0.06
CA MET A 97 15.69 -11.44 -0.35
C MET A 97 15.11 -11.36 -1.76
N LYS A 98 15.58 -12.20 -2.68
CA LYS A 98 15.05 -12.29 -4.04
C LYS A 98 13.58 -12.69 -4.07
N ASP A 99 13.16 -13.64 -3.24
CA ASP A 99 11.77 -14.07 -3.14
C ASP A 99 10.85 -12.91 -2.67
N LEU A 100 11.36 -12.03 -1.80
CA LEU A 100 10.63 -10.84 -1.34
C LEU A 100 10.56 -9.78 -2.44
N GLN A 101 11.63 -9.60 -3.20
CA GLN A 101 11.67 -8.70 -4.34
C GLN A 101 10.70 -9.15 -5.43
N ASP A 102 10.75 -10.42 -5.83
CA ASP A 102 9.84 -11.01 -6.81
C ASP A 102 8.37 -10.86 -6.37
N MET A 103 8.10 -11.01 -5.07
CA MET A 103 6.77 -10.81 -4.50
C MET A 103 6.30 -9.35 -4.64
N VAL A 104 7.18 -8.37 -4.39
CA VAL A 104 6.85 -6.95 -4.60
C VAL A 104 6.65 -6.64 -6.07
N ASP A 105 7.49 -7.20 -6.94
CA ASP A 105 7.47 -6.94 -8.38
C ASP A 105 6.21 -7.47 -9.06
N ASP A 106 5.67 -8.58 -8.56
CA ASP A 106 4.40 -9.17 -9.05
C ASP A 106 3.15 -8.41 -8.56
N LEU A 107 3.25 -7.52 -7.56
CA LEU A 107 2.10 -6.78 -7.04
C LEU A 107 1.64 -5.70 -8.03
N PRO A 108 0.33 -5.61 -8.34
CA PRO A 108 -0.20 -4.50 -9.13
C PRO A 108 -0.05 -3.18 -8.37
N THR A 109 0.30 -2.10 -9.06
CA THR A 109 0.46 -0.75 -8.47
C THR A 109 -0.89 -0.07 -8.20
N GLU A 110 -1.90 -0.36 -9.02
CA GLU A 110 -3.24 0.17 -8.88
C GLU A 110 -3.99 -0.57 -7.75
N ILE A 111 -4.62 0.19 -6.85
CA ILE A 111 -5.18 -0.35 -5.60
C ILE A 111 -6.38 -1.27 -5.85
N ASN A 112 -7.22 -1.00 -6.85
CA ASN A 112 -8.36 -1.85 -7.18
C ASN A 112 -7.89 -3.20 -7.77
N ALA A 113 -6.88 -3.17 -8.64
CA ALA A 113 -6.21 -4.37 -9.13
C ALA A 113 -5.57 -5.17 -7.99
N PHE A 114 -5.02 -4.49 -6.98
CA PHE A 114 -4.50 -5.16 -5.78
C PHE A 114 -5.62 -5.83 -4.98
N TYR A 115 -6.76 -5.17 -4.78
CA TYR A 115 -7.92 -5.81 -4.15
C TYR A 115 -8.45 -7.00 -4.95
N ALA A 116 -8.51 -6.89 -6.27
CA ALA A 116 -8.90 -8.00 -7.14
C ALA A 116 -7.94 -9.19 -6.97
N ARG A 117 -6.63 -8.94 -6.88
CA ARG A 117 -5.64 -9.98 -6.59
C ARG A 117 -5.85 -10.61 -5.22
N ILE A 118 -6.08 -9.82 -4.16
CA ILE A 118 -6.38 -10.33 -2.82
C ILE A 118 -7.61 -11.23 -2.87
N TRP A 119 -8.69 -10.77 -3.50
CA TRP A 119 -9.93 -11.53 -3.66
C TRP A 119 -9.72 -12.84 -4.44
N ASN A 120 -8.93 -12.80 -5.52
CA ASN A 120 -8.66 -13.96 -6.35
C ASN A 120 -7.82 -15.02 -5.64
N ASN A 121 -6.96 -14.61 -4.72
CA ASN A 121 -6.12 -15.50 -3.91
C ASN A 121 -6.85 -16.18 -2.74
N ILE A 122 -8.08 -15.78 -2.42
CA ILE A 122 -8.91 -16.48 -1.44
C ILE A 122 -9.34 -17.83 -2.02
N GLU A 123 -9.27 -18.91 -1.24
CA GLU A 123 -9.73 -20.22 -1.68
C GLU A 123 -11.21 -20.16 -2.09
N PRO A 124 -11.63 -20.83 -3.19
CA PRO A 124 -13.01 -20.75 -3.67
C PRO A 124 -14.07 -21.08 -2.61
N THR A 125 -13.75 -22.01 -1.71
CA THR A 125 -14.59 -22.41 -0.56
C THR A 125 -14.78 -21.30 0.46
N ASP A 126 -13.80 -20.41 0.60
CA ASP A 126 -13.81 -19.32 1.58
C ASP A 126 -14.37 -18.00 1.00
N LYS A 127 -14.46 -17.88 -0.34
CA LYS A 127 -14.97 -16.67 -1.00
C LYS A 127 -16.40 -16.33 -0.61
N GLU A 128 -17.25 -17.34 -0.42
CA GLU A 128 -18.64 -17.10 0.02
C GLU A 128 -18.66 -16.47 1.42
N THR A 129 -17.90 -17.04 2.35
CA THR A 129 -17.77 -16.52 3.72
C THR A 129 -17.20 -15.11 3.71
N ALA A 130 -16.13 -14.87 2.95
CA ALA A 130 -15.54 -13.54 2.80
C ALA A 130 -16.55 -12.53 2.25
N SER A 131 -17.32 -12.88 1.22
CA SER A 131 -18.38 -12.02 0.66
C SER A 131 -19.44 -11.66 1.70
N ARG A 132 -19.86 -12.62 2.53
CA ARG A 132 -20.87 -12.39 3.58
C ARG A 132 -20.33 -11.44 4.65
N LEU A 133 -19.08 -11.62 5.09
CA LEU A 133 -18.44 -10.75 6.07
C LEU A 133 -18.28 -9.32 5.55
N ILE A 134 -17.84 -9.15 4.30
CA ILE A 134 -17.70 -7.82 3.69
C ILE A 134 -19.05 -7.11 3.61
N ARG A 135 -20.10 -7.80 3.16
CA ARG A 135 -21.46 -7.24 3.10
C ARG A 135 -22.00 -6.85 4.46
N PHE A 136 -21.78 -7.68 5.48
CA PHE A 136 -22.17 -7.38 6.85
C PHE A 136 -21.45 -6.13 7.37
N LEU A 137 -20.14 -6.03 7.15
CA LEU A 137 -19.36 -4.85 7.53
C LEU A 137 -19.85 -3.59 6.81
N ALA A 138 -20.10 -3.65 5.50
CA ALA A 138 -20.62 -2.52 4.73
C ALA A 138 -21.96 -2.03 5.31
N ALA A 139 -22.91 -2.94 5.52
CA ALA A 139 -24.20 -2.60 6.12
C ALA A 139 -24.07 -2.04 7.55
N SER A 140 -23.06 -2.46 8.31
CA SER A 140 -22.83 -1.92 9.65
C SER A 140 -22.27 -0.50 9.64
N ILE A 141 -21.49 -0.14 8.62
CA ILE A 141 -20.94 1.21 8.45
C ILE A 141 -22.03 2.16 7.98
N ASP A 142 -22.86 1.74 7.02
CA ASP A 142 -23.96 2.56 6.49
C ASP A 142 -25.02 2.91 7.56
N ASN A 143 -25.13 2.11 8.63
CA ASN A 143 -26.05 2.38 9.74
C ASN A 143 -25.45 3.29 10.83
N LEU A 144 -24.20 3.74 10.69
CA LEU A 144 -23.51 4.63 11.64
C LEU A 144 -23.43 6.09 11.16
N GLU A 145 -23.82 6.38 9.91
CA GLU A 145 -23.98 7.73 9.36
C GLU A 145 -25.45 8.19 9.39
#